data_AF-A0A9Q1JMQ7-F1
#
_entry.id   AF-A0A9Q1JMQ7-F1
#
_cell.length_a   1.000
_cell.length_b   1.000
_cell.length_c   1.000
_cell.angle_alpha   90.00
_cell.angle_beta   90.00
_cell.angle_gamma   90.00
#
_symmetry.space_group_name_H-M   'P 1'
#
loop_
_entity.id
_entity.type
_entity.pdbx_description
1 polymer ?
#
loop_
_entity_poly.entity_id
_entity_poly.type
_entity_poly.pdbx_seq_one_letter_code
_entity_poly.pdbx_strand_id
1 'polypeptide(L)'
;MSQVIQRHMLHADNLDKLDQSSLELENTTCAVLSKELDKKTRDLSHLHGEELEEMNLDELTRLERQIDRGRNRLRRAKGEMLRKEIVSLREKQVHLTKENAELKKQMNDASKEQDSLLEFVQTYESGNRNFMSSAKTPWPMRAEDHLMSDNFLRLGLPIYNGS
;
A
#
# COMPACT_ATOMS: atom_id res chain seq x y z
N MET A 1 -39.87 -63.75 -18.92
CA MET A 1 -38.45 -63.32 -18.91
C MET A 1 -38.08 -62.42 -20.09
N SER A 2 -38.40 -62.76 -21.35
CA SER A 2 -38.01 -61.97 -22.54
C SER A 2 -38.44 -60.48 -22.51
N GLN A 3 -39.69 -60.16 -22.12
CA GLN A 3 -40.16 -58.77 -22.05
C GLN A 3 -39.40 -57.88 -21.06
N VAL A 4 -38.82 -58.46 -20.01
CA VAL A 4 -38.06 -57.71 -19.01
C VAL A 4 -36.70 -57.31 -19.59
N ILE A 5 -36.05 -58.24 -20.29
CA ILE A 5 -34.78 -58.01 -20.99
C ILE A 5 -34.93 -56.95 -22.09
N GLN A 6 -36.00 -57.04 -22.88
CA GLN A 6 -36.29 -56.06 -23.94
C GLN A 6 -36.49 -54.65 -23.37
N ARG A 7 -37.22 -54.51 -22.25
CA ARG A 7 -37.37 -53.22 -21.57
C ARG A 7 -36.03 -52.67 -21.08
N HIS A 8 -35.17 -53.51 -20.52
CA HIS A 8 -33.84 -53.07 -20.08
C HIS A 8 -32.96 -52.60 -21.25
N MET A 9 -32.98 -53.29 -22.39
CA MET A 9 -32.24 -52.85 -23.58
C MET A 9 -32.72 -51.49 -24.09
N LEU A 10 -34.04 -51.29 -24.18
CA LEU A 10 -34.61 -50.00 -24.57
C LEU A 10 -34.24 -48.88 -23.59
N HIS A 11 -34.21 -49.17 -22.28
CA HIS A 11 -33.77 -48.19 -21.29
C HIS A 11 -32.29 -47.87 -21.38
N ALA A 12 -31.42 -48.86 -21.65
CA ALA A 12 -30.00 -48.65 -21.85
C ALA A 12 -29.72 -47.79 -23.09
N ASP A 13 -30.36 -48.09 -24.23
CA ASP A 13 -30.23 -47.32 -25.47
C ASP A 13 -30.72 -45.87 -25.30
N ASN A 14 -31.78 -45.66 -24.52
CA ASN A 14 -32.28 -44.30 -24.25
C ASN A 14 -31.34 -43.53 -23.32
N LEU A 15 -30.67 -44.20 -22.38
CA LEU A 15 -29.69 -43.57 -21.49
C LEU A 15 -28.43 -43.16 -22.28
N ASP A 16 -27.92 -44.04 -23.15
CA ASP A 16 -26.80 -43.74 -24.05
C ASP A 16 -27.11 -42.55 -24.97
N LYS A 17 -28.32 -42.49 -25.54
CA LYS A 17 -28.74 -41.34 -26.36
C LYS A 17 -28.82 -40.04 -25.57
N LEU A 18 -29.27 -40.11 -24.31
CA LEU A 18 -29.37 -38.94 -23.45
C LEU A 18 -27.99 -38.43 -23.05
N ASP A 19 -27.06 -39.34 -22.77
CA ASP A 19 -25.65 -39.04 -22.49
C ASP A 19 -24.96 -38.43 -23.72
N GLN A 20 -25.15 -39.01 -24.90
CA GLN A 20 -24.67 -38.45 -26.17
C GLN A 20 -25.22 -37.04 -26.42
N SER A 21 -26.52 -36.83 -26.20
CA SER A 21 -27.16 -35.51 -26.35
C SER A 21 -26.60 -34.49 -25.34
N SER A 22 -26.28 -34.93 -24.12
CA SER A 22 -25.66 -34.10 -23.08
C SER A 22 -24.23 -33.70 -23.47
N LEU A 23 -23.43 -34.67 -23.95
CA LEU A 23 -22.07 -34.43 -24.41
C LEU A 23 -22.02 -33.51 -25.64
N GLU A 24 -22.97 -33.67 -26.58
CA GLU A 24 -23.10 -32.75 -27.72
C GLU A 24 -23.42 -31.32 -27.25
N LEU A 25 -24.33 -31.16 -26.28
CA LEU A 25 -24.64 -29.86 -25.70
C LEU A 25 -23.42 -29.24 -25.00
N GLU A 26 -22.68 -30.01 -24.20
CA GLU A 26 -21.43 -29.57 -23.57
C GLU A 26 -20.37 -29.16 -24.60
N ASN A 27 -20.21 -29.93 -25.68
CA ASN A 27 -19.28 -29.59 -26.76
C ASN A 27 -19.69 -28.31 -27.48
N THR A 28 -20.99 -28.11 -27.74
CA THR A 28 -21.48 -26.88 -28.37
C THR A 28 -21.27 -25.66 -27.48
N THR A 29 -21.54 -25.77 -26.17
CA THR A 29 -21.32 -24.68 -25.22
C THR A 29 -19.83 -24.36 -25.06
N CYS A 30 -18.97 -25.37 -24.99
CA CYS A 30 -17.51 -25.20 -24.97
C CYS A 30 -17.01 -24.48 -26.24
N ALA A 31 -17.52 -24.87 -27.42
CA ALA A 31 -17.17 -24.21 -28.68
C ALA A 31 -17.63 -22.74 -28.72
N VAL A 32 -18.79 -22.41 -28.16
CA VAL A 32 -19.28 -21.02 -28.05
C VAL A 32 -18.38 -20.21 -27.11
N LEU A 33 -18.06 -20.75 -25.94
CA LEU A 33 -17.18 -20.08 -24.96
C LEU A 33 -15.77 -19.87 -25.50
N SER A 34 -15.21 -20.85 -26.21
CA SER A 34 -13.89 -20.73 -26.85
C SER A 34 -13.89 -19.62 -27.89
N LYS A 35 -14.92 -19.52 -28.73
CA LYS A 35 -15.05 -18.43 -29.71
C LYS A 35 -15.18 -17.06 -29.04
N GLU A 36 -15.89 -16.98 -27.92
CA GLU A 36 -15.98 -15.74 -27.16
C GLU A 36 -14.63 -15.36 -26.55
N LEU A 37 -13.88 -16.32 -26.01
CA LEU A 37 -12.55 -16.11 -25.47
C LEU A 37 -11.57 -15.63 -26.55
N ASP A 38 -11.59 -16.24 -27.74
CA ASP A 38 -10.76 -15.81 -28.87
C ASP A 38 -11.13 -14.37 -29.29
N LYS A 39 -12.42 -14.04 -29.30
CA LYS A 39 -12.88 -12.68 -29.59
C LYS A 39 -12.39 -11.68 -28.54
N LYS A 40 -12.49 -12.02 -27.25
CA LYS A 40 -12.02 -11.16 -26.16
C LYS A 40 -10.51 -10.97 -26.18
N THR A 41 -9.77 -12.01 -26.52
CA THR A 41 -8.32 -11.96 -26.69
C THR A 41 -7.95 -10.99 -27.81
N ARG A 42 -8.59 -11.09 -28.97
CA ARG A 42 -8.42 -10.12 -30.07
C ARG A 42 -8.82 -8.69 -29.68
N ASP A 43 -9.97 -8.52 -29.01
CA ASP A 43 -10.40 -7.21 -28.51
C ASP A 43 -9.34 -6.58 -27.59
N LEU A 44 -8.65 -7.39 -26.77
CA LEU A 44 -7.55 -6.91 -25.92
C LEU A 44 -6.31 -6.54 -26.75
N SER A 45 -5.89 -7.35 -27.71
CA SER A 45 -4.77 -7.01 -28.60
C SER A 45 -5.03 -5.71 -29.35
N HIS A 46 -6.24 -5.50 -29.89
CA HIS A 46 -6.63 -4.23 -30.50
C HIS A 46 -6.51 -3.05 -29.51
N LEU A 47 -6.97 -3.21 -28.27
CA LEU A 47 -6.83 -2.17 -27.24
C LEU A 47 -5.37 -1.84 -26.90
N HIS A 48 -4.44 -2.78 -27.11
CA HIS A 48 -2.99 -2.57 -26.99
C HIS A 48 -2.36 -1.97 -28.26
N GLY A 49 -3.12 -1.86 -29.35
CA GLY A 49 -2.64 -1.36 -30.64
C GLY A 49 -1.99 -2.43 -31.52
N GLU A 50 -2.26 -3.71 -31.24
CA GLU A 50 -1.84 -4.86 -32.04
C GLU A 50 -2.95 -5.25 -33.04
N GLU A 51 -2.60 -5.98 -34.11
CA GLU A 51 -3.57 -6.56 -35.07
C GLU A 51 -4.52 -5.53 -35.76
N LEU A 52 -4.11 -4.25 -35.83
CA LEU A 52 -4.95 -3.17 -36.38
C LEU A 52 -5.13 -3.21 -37.92
N GLU A 53 -4.33 -3.99 -38.62
CA GLU A 53 -4.32 -4.05 -40.10
C GLU A 53 -5.64 -4.57 -40.68
N GLU A 54 -6.38 -5.37 -39.91
CA GLU A 54 -7.68 -5.94 -40.30
C GLU A 54 -8.86 -5.00 -40.03
N MET A 55 -8.64 -3.86 -39.37
CA MET A 55 -9.70 -2.94 -38.95
C MET A 55 -9.94 -1.83 -39.97
N ASN A 56 -11.22 -1.49 -40.17
CA ASN A 56 -11.60 -0.36 -41.00
C ASN A 56 -11.42 0.98 -40.27
N LEU A 57 -11.31 2.08 -41.02
CA LEU A 57 -11.06 3.42 -40.45
C LEU A 57 -12.11 3.85 -39.41
N ASP A 58 -13.38 3.52 -39.62
CA ASP A 58 -14.45 3.78 -38.65
C ASP A 58 -14.28 2.98 -37.35
N GLU A 59 -13.78 1.75 -37.45
CA GLU A 59 -13.53 0.86 -36.31
C GLU A 59 -12.32 1.34 -35.51
N LEU A 60 -11.23 1.72 -36.17
CA LEU A 60 -10.07 2.36 -35.53
C LEU A 60 -10.50 3.64 -34.80
N THR A 61 -11.30 4.48 -35.46
CA THR A 61 -11.76 5.74 -34.86
C THR A 61 -12.63 5.47 -33.63
N ARG A 62 -13.48 4.43 -33.67
CA ARG A 62 -14.29 4.02 -32.51
C ARG A 62 -13.40 3.50 -31.37
N LEU A 63 -12.39 2.69 -31.68
CA LEU A 63 -11.43 2.14 -30.73
C LEU A 63 -10.65 3.26 -30.03
N GLU A 64 -10.10 4.20 -30.80
CA GLU A 64 -9.38 5.37 -30.28
C GLU A 64 -10.25 6.18 -29.30
N ARG A 65 -11.49 6.49 -29.70
CA ARG A 65 -12.43 7.20 -28.80
C ARG A 65 -12.71 6.41 -27.52
N GLN A 66 -12.77 5.08 -27.58
CA GLN A 66 -12.98 4.24 -26.39
C GLN A 66 -11.77 4.30 -25.45
N ILE A 67 -10.56 4.17 -26.00
CA ILE A 67 -9.31 4.27 -25.26
C ILE A 67 -9.19 5.66 -24.62
N ASP A 68 -9.46 6.72 -25.37
CA ASP A 68 -9.39 8.09 -24.88
C ASP A 68 -10.38 8.37 -23.74
N ARG A 69 -11.62 7.86 -23.86
CA ARG A 69 -12.59 7.94 -22.76
C ARG A 69 -12.08 7.21 -21.52
N GLY A 70 -11.52 6.01 -21.68
CA GLY A 70 -10.93 5.24 -20.59
C GLY A 70 -9.76 5.97 -19.92
N ARG A 71 -8.82 6.45 -20.71
CA ARG A 71 -7.66 7.24 -20.29
C ARG A 71 -8.07 8.49 -19.53
N ASN A 72 -9.08 9.22 -20.02
CA ASN A 72 -9.60 10.40 -19.36
C ASN A 72 -10.23 10.09 -18.01
N ARG A 73 -11.01 9.01 -17.89
CA ARG A 73 -11.56 8.56 -16.59
C ARG A 73 -10.45 8.20 -15.62
N LEU A 74 -9.47 7.41 -16.07
CA LEU A 74 -8.34 6.98 -15.23
C LEU A 74 -7.53 8.18 -14.72
N ARG A 75 -7.21 9.13 -15.61
CA ARG A 75 -6.50 10.36 -15.26
C ARG A 75 -7.26 11.19 -14.22
N ARG A 76 -8.58 11.36 -14.39
CA ARG A 76 -9.42 12.07 -13.42
C ARG A 76 -9.41 11.38 -12.06
N ALA A 77 -9.64 10.07 -12.02
CA ALA A 77 -9.63 9.29 -10.78
C ALA A 77 -8.28 9.37 -10.05
N LYS A 78 -7.16 9.16 -10.77
CA LYS A 78 -5.81 9.29 -10.21
C LYS A 78 -5.55 10.71 -9.68
N GLY A 79 -5.97 11.74 -10.44
CA GLY A 79 -5.85 13.14 -10.02
C GLY A 79 -6.64 13.45 -8.75
N GLU A 80 -7.87 12.95 -8.64
CA GLU A 80 -8.68 13.11 -7.43
C GLU A 80 -8.08 12.42 -6.22
N MET A 81 -7.56 11.19 -6.38
CA MET A 81 -6.88 10.47 -5.30
C MET A 81 -5.67 11.24 -4.79
N LEU A 82 -4.80 11.70 -5.70
CA LEU A 82 -3.62 12.50 -5.34
C LEU A 82 -4.02 13.81 -4.66
N ARG A 83 -5.05 14.49 -5.17
CA ARG A 83 -5.54 15.73 -4.57
C ARG A 83 -6.03 15.50 -3.13
N LYS A 84 -6.80 14.43 -2.89
CA LYS A 84 -7.26 14.07 -1.54
C LYS A 84 -6.08 13.81 -0.61
N GLU A 85 -5.07 13.08 -1.07
CA GLU A 85 -3.88 12.81 -0.28
C GLU A 85 -3.10 14.08 0.06
N ILE A 86 -2.93 14.98 -0.91
CA ILE A 86 -2.28 16.29 -0.69
C ILE A 86 -3.02 17.10 0.39
N VAL A 87 -4.35 17.13 0.35
CA VAL A 87 -5.15 17.86 1.35
C VAL A 87 -4.96 17.24 2.73
N SER A 88 -5.09 15.92 2.85
CA SER A 88 -4.87 15.18 4.11
C SER A 88 -3.48 15.43 4.71
N LEU A 89 -2.43 15.39 3.89
CA LEU A 89 -1.07 15.64 4.33
C LEU A 89 -0.86 17.10 4.76
N ARG A 90 -1.44 18.06 4.06
CA ARG A 90 -1.38 19.48 4.45
C ARG A 90 -2.07 19.74 5.79
N GLU A 91 -3.24 19.14 6.01
CA GLU A 91 -3.95 19.23 7.30
C GLU A 91 -3.10 18.68 8.43
N LYS A 92 -2.49 17.50 8.24
CA LYS A 92 -1.55 16.91 9.20
C LYS A 92 -0.34 17.82 9.45
N GLN A 93 0.24 18.40 8.42
CA GLN A 93 1.35 19.33 8.55
C GLN A 93 0.97 20.55 9.41
N VAL A 94 -0.19 21.15 9.16
CA VAL A 94 -0.69 22.29 9.96
C VAL A 94 -0.92 21.88 11.41
N HIS A 95 -1.54 20.72 11.64
CA HIS A 95 -1.79 20.23 12.99
C HIS A 95 -0.48 19.99 13.76
N LEU A 96 0.46 19.25 13.18
CA LEU A 96 1.75 18.93 13.79
C LEU A 96 2.62 20.16 14.03
N THR A 97 2.62 21.12 13.10
CA THR A 97 3.39 22.37 13.28
C THR A 97 2.85 23.21 14.43
N LYS A 98 1.52 23.25 14.61
CA LYS A 98 0.88 23.91 15.75
C LYS A 98 1.24 23.21 17.07
N GLU A 99 1.06 21.89 17.13
CA GLU A 99 1.37 21.11 18.34
C GLU A 99 2.85 21.22 18.73
N ASN A 100 3.76 21.12 17.75
CA ASN A 100 5.19 21.26 18.00
C ASN A 100 5.56 22.66 18.52
N ALA A 101 4.91 23.72 18.01
CA ALA A 101 5.11 25.07 18.53
C ALA A 101 4.62 25.23 19.97
N GLU A 102 3.49 24.61 20.31
CA GLU A 102 2.92 24.62 21.66
C GLU A 102 3.80 23.84 22.65
N LEU A 103 4.27 22.65 22.27
CA LEU A 103 5.21 21.86 23.06
C LEU A 103 6.55 22.58 23.28
N LYS A 104 7.10 23.24 22.25
CA LYS A 104 8.31 24.06 22.40
C LYS A 104 8.12 25.20 23.40
N LYS A 105 6.94 25.83 23.39
CA LYS A 105 6.62 26.87 24.38
C LYS A 105 6.58 26.29 25.79
N GLN A 106 5.88 25.17 26.00
CA GLN A 106 5.80 24.51 27.30
C GLN A 106 7.18 24.08 27.82
N MET A 107 8.04 23.55 26.95
CA MET A 107 9.41 23.18 27.31
C MET A 107 10.24 24.39 27.76
N ASN A 108 10.13 25.50 27.04
CA ASN A 108 10.82 26.74 27.40
C ASN A 108 10.31 27.32 28.73
N ASP A 109 9.01 27.25 28.98
CA ASP A 109 8.42 27.74 30.23
C ASP A 109 8.84 26.85 31.41
N ALA A 110 8.84 25.52 31.26
CA ALA A 110 9.34 24.59 32.27
C ALA A 110 10.85 24.75 32.55
N SER A 111 11.66 25.02 31.52
CA SER A 111 13.10 25.29 31.69
C SER A 111 13.33 26.56 32.50
N LYS A 112 12.55 27.63 32.26
CA LYS A 112 12.65 28.88 33.03
C LYS A 112 12.24 28.68 34.49
N GLU A 113 11.22 27.85 34.75
CA GLU A 113 10.83 27.48 36.11
C GLU A 113 11.94 26.71 36.83
N GLN A 114 12.62 25.80 36.13
CA GLN A 114 13.74 25.05 36.67
C GLN A 114 14.96 25.94 36.95
N ASP A 115 15.28 26.88 36.06
CA ASP A 115 16.34 27.88 36.26
C ASP A 115 16.03 28.81 37.43
N SER A 116 14.77 29.24 37.57
CA SER A 116 14.31 30.07 38.70
C SER A 116 14.40 29.31 40.03
N LEU A 117 14.09 28.01 40.03
CA LEU A 117 14.26 27.13 41.20
C LEU A 117 15.74 26.95 41.56
N LEU A 118 16.62 26.78 40.58
CA LEU A 118 18.08 26.71 40.80
C LEU A 118 18.65 28.01 41.37
N GLU A 119 18.15 29.16 40.92
CA GLU A 119 18.53 30.47 41.46
C GLU A 119 18.05 30.65 42.91
N PHE A 120 16.80 30.26 43.21
CA PHE A 120 16.29 30.24 44.59
C PHE A 120 17.12 29.31 45.48
N VAL A 121 17.55 28.16 44.93
CA VAL A 121 18.39 27.18 45.62
C VAL A 121 19.75 27.76 46.01
N GLN A 122 20.43 28.39 45.06
CA GLN A 122 21.73 29.03 45.29
C GLN A 122 21.64 30.19 46.29
N THR A 123 20.51 30.90 46.31
CA THR A 123 20.30 32.02 47.23
C THR A 123 20.10 31.53 48.68
N TYR A 124 19.42 30.40 48.90
CA TYR A 124 19.32 29.80 50.24
C TYR A 124 20.65 29.18 50.71
N GLU A 125 21.44 28.60 49.80
CA GLU A 125 22.76 28.03 50.16
C GLU A 125 23.81 29.10 50.46
N SER A 126 23.71 30.28 49.84
CA SER A 126 24.55 31.43 50.15
C SER A 126 24.32 32.00 51.56
N GLY A 127 23.14 31.74 52.15
CA GLY A 127 22.79 32.10 53.53
C GLY A 127 23.32 31.14 54.61
N ASN A 128 23.81 29.95 54.24
CA ASN A 128 24.31 28.94 55.17
C ASN A 128 25.76 28.55 54.87
N ARG A 129 26.67 29.53 54.90
CA ARG A 129 28.11 29.25 54.96
C ARG A 129 28.48 28.76 56.36
N ASN A 130 28.28 27.47 56.63
CA ASN A 130 28.97 26.70 57.66
C ASN A 130 28.76 25.18 57.46
N PHE A 131 29.18 24.62 56.32
CA PHE A 131 29.55 23.20 56.30
C PHE A 131 30.64 22.91 55.26
N MET A 132 31.83 22.63 55.79
CA MET A 132 33.01 21.99 55.20
C MET A 132 33.26 22.11 53.69
N SER A 133 34.26 22.96 53.39
CA SER A 133 35.15 22.83 52.24
C SER A 133 35.77 21.43 52.18
N SER A 134 35.54 20.70 51.09
CA SER A 134 36.51 19.71 50.61
C SER A 134 36.43 19.55 49.09
N ALA A 135 37.58 19.79 48.45
CA ALA A 135 38.00 19.36 47.13
C ALA A 135 37.13 19.74 45.91
N LYS A 136 37.38 20.94 45.37
CA LYS A 136 37.28 21.12 43.90
C LYS A 136 38.61 20.73 43.28
N THR A 137 38.70 19.53 42.72
CA THR A 137 39.64 19.22 41.65
C THR A 137 39.16 19.91 40.36
N PRO A 138 39.97 20.79 39.74
CA PRO A 138 39.64 21.36 38.43
C PRO A 138 40.44 20.64 37.36
N TRP A 139 39.83 19.68 36.65
CA TRP A 139 40.35 19.16 35.38
C TRP A 139 39.20 18.66 34.50
N PRO A 140 39.32 18.71 33.16
CA PRO A 140 39.46 19.93 32.37
C PRO A 140 38.41 19.99 31.23
N MET A 141 38.52 21.05 30.42
CA MET A 141 37.90 21.26 29.12
C MET A 141 37.55 19.99 28.32
N ARG A 142 36.33 20.01 27.81
CA ARG A 142 35.89 19.55 26.49
C ARG A 142 37.04 19.07 25.59
N ALA A 143 37.12 17.76 25.39
CA ALA A 143 37.75 17.16 24.23
C ALA A 143 36.62 16.59 23.35
N GLU A 144 36.52 17.12 22.13
CA GLU A 144 35.89 16.45 21.00
C GLU A 144 36.58 15.08 20.80
N ASP A 145 35.88 14.20 20.09
CA ASP A 145 36.33 12.88 19.63
C ASP A 145 36.37 11.77 20.68
N HIS A 146 35.22 11.09 20.88
CA HIS A 146 35.14 9.64 20.75
C HIS A 146 33.69 9.22 20.53
N LEU A 147 33.50 8.52 19.40
CA LEU A 147 32.42 7.57 19.14
C LEU A 147 32.13 6.71 20.38
N MET A 148 30.89 6.23 20.49
CA MET A 148 30.28 5.35 21.51
C MET A 148 29.28 6.14 22.39
N SER A 149 27.99 5.82 22.42
CA SER A 149 27.47 4.48 22.66
C SER A 149 26.13 4.27 21.94
N ASP A 150 26.10 3.24 21.11
CA ASP A 150 24.91 2.66 20.51
C ASP A 150 23.96 2.16 21.59
N ASN A 151 22.90 2.94 21.86
CA ASN A 151 21.80 2.53 22.71
C ASN A 151 20.56 2.20 21.85
N PHE A 152 20.66 1.27 20.90
CA PHE A 152 19.46 0.65 20.31
C PHE A 152 19.67 -0.85 20.04
N LEU A 153 18.74 -1.64 20.59
CA LEU A 153 18.60 -3.09 20.40
C LEU A 153 18.45 -3.45 18.92
N ARG A 154 19.39 -4.23 18.38
CA ARG A 154 19.33 -4.76 17.01
C ARG A 154 18.61 -6.11 17.02
N LEU A 155 17.29 -6.09 16.84
CA LEU A 155 16.49 -7.30 16.64
C LEU A 155 16.32 -7.57 15.13
N GLY A 156 17.01 -8.60 14.62
CA GLY A 156 16.75 -9.18 13.28
C GLY A 156 18.01 -9.70 12.56
N LEU A 157 18.02 -11.00 12.22
CA LEU A 157 19.06 -11.76 11.50
C LEU A 157 19.14 -11.43 9.98
N PRO A 158 20.23 -11.82 9.28
CA PRO A 158 20.55 -11.30 7.95
C PRO A 158 19.68 -11.90 6.84
N ILE A 159 19.24 -11.05 5.91
CA ILE A 159 18.63 -11.47 4.66
C ILE A 159 19.76 -11.92 3.71
N TYR A 160 19.68 -13.18 3.29
CA TYR A 160 20.48 -13.78 2.23
C TYR A 160 20.18 -13.05 0.91
N ASN A 161 21.21 -12.47 0.26
CA ASN A 161 21.10 -12.07 -1.15
C ASN A 161 21.71 -13.18 -2.01
N GLY A 162 20.87 -13.86 -2.77
CA GLY A 162 21.30 -14.64 -3.92
C GLY A 162 21.41 -13.75 -5.15
N SER A 163 22.58 -13.78 -5.80
CA SER A 163 22.79 -13.83 -7.25
C SER A 163 24.28 -14.08 -7.49
#